data_AF-A0A7V4Y4J2-F1
#
_entry.id   AF-A0A7V4Y4J2-F1
#
_cell.length_a   1.000
_cell.length_b   1.000
_cell.length_c   1.000
_cell.angle_alpha   90.00
_cell.angle_beta   90.00
_cell.angle_gamma   90.00
#
_symmetry.space_group_name_H-M   'P 1'
#
loop_
_entity.id
_entity.type
_entity.pdbx_description
1 polymer ?
#
loop_
_entity_poly.entity_id
_entity_poly.type
_entity_poly.pdbx_seq_one_letter_code
_entity_poly.pdbx_strand_id
1 'polypeptide(L)'
;MSFRNRSIVVATILLLGLITYAAAKYYAPSLVLYVVEQTLIQKAPEGSNPALLRERLHSLLAEITDENEKMARLLRISEQLEKVQILKPEDLDNLLAVEKH
;
A
#
# COMPACT_ATOMS: atom_id res chain seq x y z
N MET A 1 34.87 -11.76 29.12
CA MET A 1 33.88 -12.00 28.04
C MET A 1 34.55 -12.81 26.94
N SER A 2 34.20 -14.09 26.75
CA SER A 2 34.83 -14.94 25.73
C SER A 2 34.21 -14.72 24.35
N PHE A 3 34.96 -15.06 23.29
CA PHE A 3 34.50 -14.98 21.89
C PHE A 3 33.13 -15.65 21.68
N ARG A 4 32.86 -16.75 22.39
CA ARG A 4 31.59 -17.49 22.31
C ARG A 4 30.38 -16.65 22.75
N ASN A 5 30.52 -15.85 23.82
CA ASN A 5 29.44 -14.99 24.30
C ASN A 5 29.19 -13.81 23.34
N ARG A 6 30.24 -13.29 22.69
CA ARG A 6 30.11 -12.23 21.68
C ARG A 6 29.40 -12.73 20.43
N SER A 7 29.72 -13.94 19.96
CA SER A 7 29.06 -14.56 18.81
C SER A 7 27.57 -14.83 19.04
N ILE A 8 27.19 -15.26 20.24
CA ILE A 8 25.77 -15.48 20.60
C ILE A 8 25.00 -14.16 20.56
N VAL A 9 25.55 -13.08 21.14
CA VAL A 9 24.88 -11.77 21.12
C VAL A 9 24.69 -11.26 19.69
N VAL A 10 25.73 -11.36 18.84
CA VAL A 10 25.63 -10.94 17.43
C VAL A 10 24.61 -11.79 16.66
N ALA A 11 24.61 -13.11 16.87
CA ALA A 11 23.65 -14.01 16.24
C ALA A 11 22.20 -13.69 16.65
N THR A 12 21.97 -13.39 17.93
CA THR A 12 20.64 -12.99 18.44
C THR A 12 20.19 -11.67 17.82
N ILE A 13 21.07 -10.66 17.71
CA ILE A 13 20.74 -9.37 17.10
C ILE A 13 20.39 -9.56 15.62
N LEU A 14 21.17 -10.36 14.89
CA LEU A 14 20.91 -10.66 13.47
C LEU A 14 19.57 -11.38 13.29
N LEU A 15 19.28 -12.36 14.15
CA LEU A 15 18.01 -13.08 14.11
C LEU A 15 16.83 -12.14 14.37
N LEU A 16 16.95 -11.27 15.37
CA LEU A 16 15.92 -10.28 15.68
C LEU A 16 15.69 -9.32 14.51
N GLY A 17 16.77 -8.87 13.87
CA GLY A 17 16.74 -8.01 12.68
C GLY A 17 16.07 -8.67 11.48
N LEU A 18 16.29 -9.98 11.28
CA LEU A 18 15.63 -10.75 10.24
C LEU A 18 14.12 -10.87 10.47
N ILE A 19 13.72 -11.11 11.73
CA ILE A 19 12.31 -11.20 12.11
C ILE A 19 11.60 -9.86 11.89
N THR A 20 12.20 -8.76 12.33
CA THR A 20 11.60 -7.43 12.13
C THR A 20 11.55 -7.04 10.66
N TYR A 21 12.59 -7.35 9.87
CA TYR A 21 12.58 -7.12 8.43
C TYR A 21 11.48 -7.93 7.73
N ALA A 22 11.33 -9.21 8.07
CA ALA A 22 10.30 -10.07 7.51
C ALA A 22 8.90 -9.56 7.88
N ALA A 23 8.69 -9.17 9.14
CA ALA A 23 7.43 -8.58 9.58
C ALA A 23 7.12 -7.27 8.84
N ALA A 24 8.10 -6.35 8.73
CA ALA A 24 7.92 -5.11 8.01
C ALA A 24 7.56 -5.34 6.53
N LYS A 25 8.25 -6.28 5.87
CA LYS A 25 7.96 -6.67 4.48
C LYS A 25 6.56 -7.27 4.33
N TYR A 26 6.09 -8.03 5.32
CA TYR A 26 4.77 -8.65 5.31
C TYR A 26 3.63 -7.63 5.52
N TYR A 27 3.81 -6.66 6.42
CA TYR A 27 2.77 -5.67 6.74
C TYR A 27 2.77 -4.44 5.83
N ALA A 28 3.87 -4.16 5.13
CA ALA A 28 3.98 -3.00 4.24
C ALA A 28 2.84 -2.90 3.19
N PRO A 29 2.44 -3.99 2.49
CA PRO A 29 1.34 -3.92 1.53
C PRO A 29 0.00 -3.49 2.13
N SER A 30 -0.38 -4.06 3.27
CA SER A 30 -1.63 -3.71 3.95
C SER A 30 -1.65 -2.25 4.42
N LEU A 31 -0.50 -1.74 4.87
CA LEU A 31 -0.39 -0.38 5.36
C LEU A 31 -0.45 0.63 4.21
N VAL A 32 0.22 0.35 3.09
CA VAL A 32 0.14 1.17 1.88
C VAL A 32 -1.29 1.19 1.33
N LEU A 33 -1.94 0.03 1.22
CA LEU A 33 -3.34 -0.06 0.80
C LEU A 33 -4.24 0.82 1.67
N TYR A 34 -4.11 0.72 2.99
CA TYR A 34 -4.90 1.51 3.92
C TYR A 34 -4.66 3.02 3.74
N VAL A 35 -3.41 3.46 3.62
CA VAL A 35 -3.09 4.88 3.42
C VAL A 35 -3.67 5.39 2.09
N VAL A 36 -3.53 4.62 1.01
CA VAL A 36 -4.10 4.97 -0.29
C VAL A 36 -5.62 5.06 -0.21
N GLU A 37 -6.28 4.11 0.44
CA GLU A 37 -7.72 4.10 0.63
C GLU A 37 -8.21 5.34 1.40
N GLN A 38 -7.58 5.67 2.52
CA GLN A 38 -7.94 6.86 3.30
C GLN A 38 -7.69 8.14 2.53
N THR A 39 -6.57 8.22 1.79
CA THR A 39 -6.22 9.37 0.97
C THR A 39 -7.23 9.56 -0.16
N LEU A 40 -7.64 8.48 -0.82
CA LEU A 40 -8.66 8.49 -1.88
C LEU A 40 -9.99 9.04 -1.34
N ILE A 41 -10.43 8.58 -0.16
CA ILE A 41 -11.68 9.04 0.47
C ILE A 41 -11.59 10.51 0.87
N GLN A 42 -10.47 10.94 1.47
CA GLN A 42 -10.29 12.33 1.90
C GLN A 42 -10.25 13.31 0.72
N LYS A 43 -9.72 12.86 -0.42
CA LYS A 43 -9.58 13.69 -1.62
C LYS A 43 -10.73 13.49 -2.61
N ALA A 44 -11.72 12.67 -2.29
CA ALA A 44 -12.85 12.42 -3.18
C ALA A 44 -13.71 13.69 -3.36
N PRO A 45 -14.37 13.85 -4.53
CA PRO A 45 -15.34 14.92 -4.73
C PRO A 45 -16.47 14.87 -3.69
N GLU A 46 -17.02 16.02 -3.33
CA GLU A 46 -18.17 16.10 -2.42
C GLU A 46 -19.36 15.25 -2.94
N GLY A 47 -20.01 14.52 -2.03
CA GLY A 47 -21.10 13.60 -2.36
C GLY A 47 -20.65 12.19 -2.78
N SER A 48 -19.34 11.93 -2.88
CA SER A 48 -18.82 10.58 -3.14
C SER A 48 -19.09 9.64 -1.97
N ASN A 49 -19.57 8.42 -2.26
CA ASN A 49 -19.79 7.41 -1.23
C ASN A 49 -18.47 6.67 -0.89
N PRO A 50 -17.96 6.78 0.35
CA PRO A 50 -16.71 6.13 0.73
C PRO A 50 -16.73 4.61 0.58
N ALA A 51 -17.88 3.95 0.77
CA ALA A 51 -17.99 2.51 0.61
C ALA A 51 -17.78 2.08 -0.85
N LEU A 52 -18.34 2.82 -1.81
CA LEU A 52 -18.18 2.54 -3.24
C LEU A 52 -16.74 2.80 -3.69
N LEU A 53 -16.07 3.82 -3.14
CA LEU A 53 -14.66 4.09 -3.44
C LEU A 53 -13.75 2.94 -2.99
N ARG A 54 -13.99 2.40 -1.80
CA ARG A 54 -13.30 1.20 -1.32
C ARG A 54 -13.55 0.02 -2.24
N GLU A 55 -14.81 -0.26 -2.54
CA GLU A 55 -15.17 -1.38 -3.40
C GLU A 55 -14.50 -1.31 -4.78
N ARG A 56 -14.50 -0.13 -5.41
CA ARG A 56 -13.83 0.10 -6.70
C ARG A 56 -12.31 -0.08 -6.60
N LEU A 57 -11.66 0.46 -5.57
CA LEU A 57 -10.23 0.29 -5.35
C LEU A 57 -9.86 -1.19 -5.14
N HIS A 58 -10.60 -1.89 -4.29
CA HIS A 58 -10.38 -3.32 -4.01
C HIS A 58 -10.65 -4.18 -5.24
N SER A 59 -11.68 -3.86 -6.04
CA SER A 59 -11.97 -4.56 -7.30
C SER A 59 -10.82 -4.40 -8.30
N LEU A 60 -10.31 -3.18 -8.46
CA LEU A 60 -9.17 -2.90 -9.34
C LEU A 60 -7.89 -3.65 -8.92
N LEU A 61 -7.66 -3.81 -7.62
CA LEU A 61 -6.52 -4.57 -7.11
C LEU A 61 -6.75 -6.08 -7.14
N ALA A 62 -7.99 -6.55 -7.10
CA ALA A 62 -8.34 -7.96 -7.16
C ALA A 62 -8.09 -8.57 -8.55
N GLU A 63 -8.14 -7.76 -9.62
CA GLU A 63 -7.81 -8.19 -10.98
C GLU A 63 -6.31 -8.50 -11.16
N ILE A 64 -5.45 -7.89 -10.35
CA ILE A 64 -4.01 -8.09 -10.40
C ILE A 64 -3.67 -9.32 -9.54
N THR A 65 -2.99 -10.31 -10.10
CA THR A 65 -2.60 -11.53 -9.35
C THR A 65 -1.23 -11.39 -8.68
N ASP A 66 -0.30 -10.61 -9.26
CA ASP A 66 1.04 -10.39 -8.71
C ASP A 66 1.05 -9.31 -7.62
N GLU A 67 1.50 -9.66 -6.42
CA GLU A 67 1.62 -8.75 -5.27
C GLU A 67 2.59 -7.57 -5.52
N ASN A 68 3.65 -7.77 -6.32
CA ASN A 68 4.55 -6.68 -6.70
C ASN A 68 3.86 -5.70 -7.65
N GLU A 69 3.03 -6.21 -8.56
CA GLU A 69 2.27 -5.38 -9.48
C GLU A 69 1.14 -4.64 -8.75
N LYS A 70 0.47 -5.29 -7.79
CA LYS A 70 -0.48 -4.62 -6.88
C LYS A 70 0.18 -3.47 -6.12
N MET A 71 1.36 -3.71 -5.55
CA MET A 71 2.12 -2.68 -4.86
C MET A 71 2.51 -1.54 -5.81
N ALA A 72 3.01 -1.86 -7.01
CA ALA A 72 3.35 -0.85 -8.01
C ALA A 72 2.12 -0.02 -8.41
N ARG A 73 0.94 -0.65 -8.54
CA ARG A 73 -0.31 0.04 -8.82
C ARG A 73 -0.73 0.96 -7.68
N LEU A 74 -0.66 0.49 -6.43
CA LEU A 74 -0.94 1.29 -5.24
C LEU A 74 -0.03 2.52 -5.15
N LEU A 75 1.26 2.37 -5.44
CA LEU A 75 2.21 3.48 -5.44
C LEU A 75 1.90 4.50 -6.54
N ARG A 76 1.53 4.06 -7.75
CA ARG A 76 1.08 4.98 -8.82
C ARG A 76 -0.16 5.76 -8.43
N ILE A 77 -1.16 5.08 -7.85
CA ILE A 77 -2.39 5.73 -7.34
C ILE A 77 -2.02 6.75 -6.27
N SER A 78 -1.15 6.38 -5.32
CA SER A 78 -0.66 7.29 -4.27
C SER A 78 0.01 8.54 -4.86
N GLU A 79 0.86 8.39 -5.87
CA GLU A 79 1.57 9.50 -6.52
C GLU A 79 0.59 10.45 -7.23
N GLN A 80 -0.44 9.90 -7.88
CA GLN A 80 -1.49 10.69 -8.51
C GLN A 80 -2.34 11.45 -7.48
N LEU A 81 -2.68 10.78 -6.38
CA LEU A 81 -3.42 11.39 -5.27
C LEU A 81 -2.61 12.49 -4.57
N GLU A 82 -1.28 12.36 -4.47
CA GLU A 82 -0.41 13.37 -3.87
C GLU A 82 -0.51 14.73 -4.59
N LYS A 83 -0.57 14.71 -5.92
CA LYS A 83 -0.56 15.90 -6.78
C LYS A 83 -1.85 16.73 -6.73
N VAL A 84 -2.93 16.18 -6.17
CA VAL A 84 -4.26 16.77 -6.23
C VAL A 84 -4.79 17.03 -4.82
N GLN A 85 -5.41 18.18 -4.55
CA GLN A 85 -6.06 18.43 -3.25
C GLN A 85 -7.46 17.80 -3.17
N ILE A 86 -8.27 17.98 -4.23
CA ILE A 86 -9.59 17.38 -4.39
C ILE A 86 -9.67 16.83 -5.81
N LEU A 87 -9.97 15.53 -5.94
CA LEU A 87 -10.18 14.87 -7.22
C LEU A 87 -11.41 15.44 -7.91
N LYS A 88 -11.29 15.69 -9.21
CA LYS A 88 -12.49 15.89 -10.03
C LYS A 88 -13.16 14.54 -10.27
N PRO A 89 -14.48 14.51 -10.50
CA PRO A 89 -15.18 13.28 -10.83
C PRO A 89 -14.57 12.51 -12.01
N GLU A 90 -14.15 13.24 -13.05
CA GLU A 90 -13.47 12.68 -14.23
C GLU A 90 -12.11 12.04 -13.91
N ASP A 91 -11.32 12.66 -13.04
CA ASP A 91 -10.02 12.14 -12.61
C ASP A 91 -10.19 10.92 -11.73
N LEU A 92 -11.21 10.92 -10.87
CA LEU A 92 -11.55 9.78 -10.01
C LEU A 92 -11.97 8.56 -10.85
N ASP A 93 -12.78 8.77 -11.89
CA ASP A 93 -13.19 7.69 -12.77
C ASP A 93 -12.02 7.13 -13.57
N ASN A 94 -11.09 7.97 -14.03
CA ASN A 94 -9.87 7.54 -14.69
C ASN A 94 -8.91 6.79 -13.73
N LEU A 95 -8.79 7.26 -12.48
CA LEU A 95 -7.95 6.64 -11.44
C LEU A 95 -8.43 5.23 -11.08
N LEU A 96 -9.75 5.05 -11.04
CA LEU A 96 -10.43 3.81 -10.70
C LEU A 96 -10.98 3.08 -11.94
N ALA A 97 -10.53 3.45 -13.13
CA ALA A 97 -10.85 2.73 -14.35
C ALA A 97 -10.05 1.42 -14.38
N VAL A 98 -10.76 0.32 -14.58
CA VAL A 98 -10.16 -0.96 -14.96
C VAL A 98 -9.53 -0.74 -16.34
N GLU A 99 -8.20 -0.72 -16.41
CA GLU A 99 -7.50 -0.79 -17.70
C GLU A 99 -7.83 -2.15 -18.31
N LYS A 100 -8.84 -2.17 -19.19
CA LYS A 100 -9.09 -3.27 -20.10
C LYS A 100 -7.90 -3.36 -21.06
N HIS A 101 -6.87 -4.12 -20.68
CA HIS A 101 -5.86 -4.59 -21.62
C HIS A 101 -6.05 -6.09 -21.87
#